data_AF-A0AAV2QGM6-F1
#
_entry.id   AF-A0AAV2QGM6-F1
#
_cell.length_a   1.000
_cell.length_b   1.000
_cell.length_c   1.000
_cell.angle_alpha   90.00
_cell.angle_beta   90.00
_cell.angle_gamma   90.00
#
_symmetry.space_group_name_H-M   'P 1'
#
loop_
_entity.id
_entity.type
_entity.pdbx_description
1 polymer ?
#
loop_
_entity_poly.entity_id
_entity_poly.type
_entity_poly.pdbx_seq_one_letter_code
_entity_poly.pdbx_strand_id
1 'polypeptide(L)'
;MKVLAAICLLAVGASAQVGPSGIISQDGNNVQFTHEQAHSIVLVGPSGLVTKDGKNIQLTHGQATLNAAIPVPAATWAPATVLLDGPSGTVMSDGTLVQKRAKRHLIGESGAVLSDGTLVQFNHGVSAPHIILEGPSGILWSTGQLTQKRAKRSLIGPSGMLLADGTPVQFTQAESQLRAKLTPDQSSRAIVVGPSGAVTLDGNNVQFAAPAAATVLLDGP
;
A
#
# COMPACT_ATOMS: atom_id res chain seq x y z
N MET A 1 1.78 69.53 -12.69
CA MET A 1 2.62 68.35 -13.01
C MET A 1 2.28 67.15 -12.11
N LYS A 2 1.06 66.60 -12.19
CA LYS A 2 0.66 65.39 -11.42
C LYS A 2 -0.23 64.41 -12.21
N VAL A 3 -0.59 64.74 -13.45
CA VAL A 3 -1.49 63.90 -14.28
C VAL A 3 -0.71 62.94 -15.18
N LEU A 4 0.60 63.14 -15.37
CA LEU A 4 1.41 62.33 -16.28
C LEU A 4 1.86 60.98 -15.67
N ALA A 5 1.93 60.87 -14.34
CA ALA A 5 2.40 59.65 -13.67
C ALA A 5 1.35 58.53 -13.60
N ALA A 6 0.05 58.84 -13.77
CA ALA A 6 -1.02 57.85 -13.66
C ALA A 6 -1.27 57.09 -14.98
N ILE A 7 -0.77 57.57 -16.11
CA ILE A 7 -0.98 56.93 -17.42
C ILE A 7 0.11 55.89 -17.74
N CYS A 8 1.28 55.94 -17.07
CA CYS A 8 2.33 54.93 -17.26
C CYS A 8 2.10 53.63 -16.47
N LEU A 9 1.11 53.55 -15.58
CA LEU A 9 0.77 52.34 -14.83
C LEU A 9 -0.34 51.52 -15.52
N LEU A 10 -0.35 51.50 -16.86
CA LEU A 10 -1.37 50.84 -17.68
C LEU A 10 -0.78 49.84 -18.69
N ALA A 11 0.52 49.50 -18.57
CA ALA A 11 1.21 48.71 -19.58
C ALA A 11 2.22 47.72 -19.00
N VAL A 12 1.83 46.83 -18.08
CA VAL A 12 2.50 45.53 -17.89
C VAL A 12 1.48 44.48 -17.46
N GLY A 13 0.48 44.23 -18.30
CA GLY A 13 -0.28 42.98 -18.25
C GLY A 13 0.06 42.21 -19.51
N ALA A 14 1.14 41.42 -19.51
CA ALA A 14 1.40 40.50 -20.60
C ALA A 14 0.30 39.43 -20.59
N SER A 15 -0.74 39.65 -21.39
CA SER A 15 -1.82 38.69 -21.58
C SER A 15 -1.30 37.55 -22.46
N ALA A 16 -1.01 36.40 -21.84
CA ALA A 16 -0.80 35.17 -22.58
C ALA A 16 -2.17 34.72 -23.13
N GLN A 17 -2.39 34.98 -24.41
CA GLN A 17 -3.66 34.74 -25.08
C GLN A 17 -3.47 33.69 -26.16
N VAL A 18 -4.38 32.73 -26.24
CA VAL A 18 -4.40 31.73 -27.30
C VAL A 18 -5.45 32.15 -28.32
N GLY A 19 -4.97 32.48 -29.51
CA GLY A 19 -5.81 32.84 -30.65
C GLY A 19 -5.74 31.81 -31.76
N PRO A 20 -6.59 31.96 -32.81
CA PRO A 20 -6.54 31.11 -33.99
C PRO A 20 -5.19 31.12 -34.73
N SER A 21 -4.35 32.14 -34.49
CA SER A 21 -3.11 32.38 -35.21
C SER A 21 -1.83 32.17 -34.39
N GLY A 22 -1.93 31.88 -33.10
CA GLY A 22 -0.75 31.66 -32.26
C GLY A 22 -1.02 31.69 -30.76
N ILE A 23 0.04 31.46 -29.98
CA ILE A 23 0.06 31.50 -28.52
C ILE A 23 1.04 32.58 -28.08
N ILE A 24 0.57 33.55 -27.31
CA ILE A 24 1.44 34.50 -26.62
C ILE A 24 1.77 33.90 -25.25
N SER A 25 3.06 33.81 -24.89
CA SER A 25 3.50 33.43 -23.55
C SER A 25 3.42 34.61 -22.57
N GLN A 26 3.44 34.33 -21.27
CA GLN A 26 3.49 35.34 -20.21
C GLN A 26 4.75 36.23 -20.31
N ASP A 27 5.82 35.69 -20.90
CA ASP A 27 7.08 36.42 -21.15
C ASP A 27 7.03 37.30 -22.41
N GLY A 28 5.88 37.39 -23.09
CA GLY A 28 5.70 38.16 -24.33
C GLY A 28 6.20 37.46 -25.60
N ASN A 29 6.77 36.26 -25.49
CA ASN A 29 7.15 35.45 -26.64
C ASN A 29 5.91 34.94 -27.39
N ASN A 30 5.81 35.25 -28.67
CA ASN A 30 4.72 34.81 -29.53
C ASN A 30 5.15 33.58 -30.35
N VAL A 31 4.42 32.48 -30.19
CA VAL A 31 4.51 31.30 -31.06
C VAL A 31 3.40 31.41 -32.09
N GLN A 32 3.75 31.86 -33.30
CA GLN A 32 2.80 31.96 -34.40
C GLN A 32 2.58 30.58 -35.02
N PHE A 33 1.31 30.23 -35.26
CA PHE A 33 0.99 29.00 -35.98
C PHE A 33 1.26 29.18 -37.46
N THR A 34 1.79 28.13 -38.09
CA THR A 34 1.78 28.03 -39.55
C THR A 34 0.33 27.95 -40.05
N HIS A 35 0.11 28.29 -41.31
CA HIS A 35 -1.23 28.28 -41.91
C HIS A 35 -1.93 26.92 -41.77
N GLU A 36 -1.17 25.83 -41.95
CA GLU A 36 -1.68 24.46 -41.81
C GLU A 36 -2.07 24.13 -40.36
N GLN A 37 -1.26 24.57 -39.39
CA GLN A 37 -1.54 24.36 -37.97
C GLN A 37 -2.78 25.14 -37.51
N ALA A 38 -2.92 26.39 -37.93
CA ALA A 38 -4.09 27.21 -37.61
C ALA A 38 -5.38 26.62 -38.20
N HIS A 39 -5.32 26.14 -39.45
CA HIS A 39 -6.47 25.52 -40.11
C HIS A 39 -6.84 24.14 -39.55
N SER A 40 -5.93 23.49 -38.84
CA SER A 40 -6.18 22.20 -38.17
C SER A 40 -6.82 22.37 -36.78
N ILE A 41 -6.86 23.56 -36.19
CA ILE A 41 -7.50 23.77 -34.88
C ILE A 41 -9.02 23.61 -35.00
N VAL A 42 -9.59 22.70 -34.21
CA VAL A 42 -11.04 22.45 -34.12
C VAL A 42 -11.65 23.13 -32.91
N LEU A 43 -10.94 23.09 -31.78
CA LEU A 43 -11.43 23.62 -30.50
C LEU A 43 -10.29 24.27 -29.74
N VAL A 44 -10.54 25.49 -29.25
CA VAL A 44 -9.70 26.17 -28.26
C VAL A 44 -10.43 26.12 -26.92
N GLY A 45 -9.84 25.40 -25.97
CA GLY A 45 -10.36 25.29 -24.59
C GLY A 45 -9.47 26.03 -23.59
N PRO A 46 -9.93 26.16 -22.33
CA PRO A 46 -9.18 26.86 -21.27
C PRO A 46 -7.76 26.32 -21.06
N SER A 47 -7.55 25.02 -21.29
CA SER A 47 -6.28 24.33 -21.01
C SER A 47 -5.49 23.91 -22.26
N GLY A 48 -6.00 24.16 -23.47
CA GLY A 48 -5.41 23.54 -24.66
C GLY A 48 -6.16 23.72 -25.98
N LEU A 49 -5.55 23.21 -27.04
CA LEU A 49 -6.08 23.16 -28.40
C LEU A 49 -6.26 21.72 -28.85
N VAL A 50 -7.36 21.42 -29.54
CA VAL A 50 -7.60 20.14 -30.20
C VAL A 50 -7.50 20.34 -31.71
N THR A 51 -6.70 19.52 -32.37
CA THR A 51 -6.53 19.54 -33.84
C THR A 51 -7.43 18.52 -34.53
N LYS A 52 -7.67 18.69 -35.84
CA LYS A 52 -8.48 17.77 -36.68
C LYS A 52 -7.91 16.36 -36.70
N ASP A 53 -6.59 16.23 -36.53
CA ASP A 53 -5.87 14.97 -36.48
C ASP A 53 -5.94 14.29 -35.09
N GLY A 54 -6.70 14.85 -34.15
CA GLY A 54 -6.87 14.31 -32.80
C GLY A 54 -5.68 14.56 -31.85
N LYS A 55 -4.68 15.35 -32.28
CA LYS A 55 -3.56 15.75 -31.43
C LYS A 55 -3.97 16.93 -30.55
N ASN A 56 -3.65 16.82 -29.26
CA ASN A 56 -3.92 17.85 -28.27
C ASN A 56 -2.64 18.62 -27.94
N ILE A 57 -2.71 19.95 -27.99
CA ILE A 57 -1.65 20.83 -27.51
C ILE A 57 -2.10 21.35 -26.14
N GLN A 58 -1.40 20.95 -25.08
CA GLN A 58 -1.68 21.44 -23.73
C GLN A 58 -0.95 22.76 -23.50
N LEU A 59 -1.67 23.74 -22.95
CA LEU A 59 -1.09 25.00 -22.52
C LEU A 59 -0.29 24.79 -21.24
N THR A 60 0.80 25.54 -21.08
CA THR A 60 1.49 25.60 -19.79
C THR A 60 0.60 26.26 -18.74
N HIS A 61 0.91 26.07 -17.45
CA HIS A 61 0.11 26.62 -16.35
C HIS A 61 -0.13 28.13 -16.50
N GLY A 62 0.90 28.91 -16.85
CA GLY A 62 0.78 30.36 -17.06
C GLY A 62 -0.03 30.74 -18.30
N GLN A 63 0.02 29.94 -19.37
CA GLN A 63 -0.79 30.17 -20.58
C GLN A 63 -2.27 29.83 -20.34
N ALA A 64 -2.56 28.76 -19.60
CA ALA A 64 -3.93 28.34 -19.30
C ALA A 64 -4.64 29.29 -18.33
N THR A 65 -3.94 29.81 -17.32
CA THR A 65 -4.50 30.76 -16.35
C THR A 65 -4.85 32.11 -16.97
N LEU A 66 -4.09 32.55 -17.97
CA LEU A 66 -4.28 33.82 -18.68
C LEU A 66 -5.25 33.71 -19.87
N ASN A 67 -5.40 32.52 -20.47
CA ASN A 67 -6.36 32.25 -21.54
C ASN A 67 -7.80 32.03 -21.02
N ALA A 68 -7.96 31.70 -19.74
CA ALA A 68 -9.27 31.57 -19.13
C ALA A 68 -9.92 32.96 -18.95
N ALA A 69 -11.14 33.14 -19.49
CA ALA A 69 -11.92 34.38 -19.34
C ALA A 69 -12.29 34.73 -17.88
N ILE A 70 -12.03 33.78 -16.97
CA ILE A 70 -12.15 33.92 -15.52
C ILE A 70 -10.79 33.48 -14.97
N PRO A 71 -10.10 34.31 -14.17
CA PRO A 71 -8.88 33.88 -13.50
C PRO A 71 -9.21 32.62 -12.70
N VAL A 72 -8.72 31.47 -13.13
CA VAL A 72 -8.75 30.28 -12.30
C VAL A 72 -7.77 30.59 -11.17
N PRO A 73 -8.22 30.72 -9.91
CA PRO A 73 -7.29 30.94 -8.82
C PRO A 73 -6.25 29.83 -8.91
N ALA A 74 -4.98 30.22 -8.98
CA ALA A 74 -3.87 29.28 -9.01
C ALA A 74 -4.14 28.25 -7.92
N ALA A 75 -4.29 26.98 -8.29
CA ALA A 75 -4.49 25.91 -7.34
C ALA A 75 -3.22 25.88 -6.48
N THR A 76 -3.25 26.62 -5.38
CA THR A 76 -2.28 26.49 -4.31
C THR A 76 -2.51 25.09 -3.80
N TRP A 77 -1.59 24.18 -4.13
CA TRP A 77 -1.54 22.86 -3.53
C TRP A 77 -1.11 23.03 -2.07
N ALA A 78 -1.95 23.69 -1.27
CA ALA A 78 -1.88 23.57 0.15
C ALA A 78 -2.04 22.08 0.45
N PRO A 79 -1.15 21.47 1.25
CA PRO A 79 -1.31 20.07 1.62
C PRO A 79 -2.69 19.92 2.25
N ALA A 80 -3.51 19.04 1.69
CA ALA A 80 -4.84 18.77 2.21
C ALA A 80 -4.69 18.28 3.66
N THR A 81 -5.22 19.06 4.60
CA THR A 81 -5.18 18.71 6.02
C THR A 81 -6.48 18.00 6.39
N VAL A 82 -6.44 17.15 7.42
CA VAL A 82 -7.65 16.51 7.92
C VAL A 82 -8.49 17.55 8.64
N LEU A 83 -9.67 17.85 8.08
CA LEU A 83 -10.64 18.78 8.63
C LEU A 83 -11.50 18.11 9.71
N LEU A 84 -11.98 16.90 9.43
CA LEU A 84 -12.76 16.09 10.37
C LEU A 84 -12.30 14.64 10.27
N ASP A 85 -12.00 14.02 11.41
CA ASP A 85 -11.74 12.59 11.48
C ASP A 85 -12.87 11.85 12.18
N GLY A 86 -13.67 11.10 11.40
CA GLY A 86 -14.78 10.30 11.89
C GLY A 86 -14.48 8.80 11.87
N PRO A 87 -15.31 7.97 12.54
CA PRO A 87 -15.18 6.51 12.52
C PRO A 87 -15.21 5.90 11.11
N SER A 88 -15.95 6.51 10.19
CA SER A 88 -16.17 6.00 8.83
C SER A 88 -15.27 6.64 7.77
N GLY A 89 -14.53 7.70 8.09
CA GLY A 89 -13.77 8.46 7.09
C GLY A 89 -13.23 9.79 7.59
N THR A 90 -12.31 10.37 6.82
CA THR A 90 -11.76 11.70 7.02
C THR A 90 -12.27 12.65 5.94
N VAL A 91 -12.73 13.82 6.36
CA VAL A 91 -12.97 14.96 5.48
C VAL A 91 -11.68 15.76 5.41
N MET A 92 -11.21 16.06 4.20
CA MET A 92 -10.01 16.85 3.97
C MET A 92 -10.38 18.33 3.76
N SER A 93 -9.43 19.24 3.98
CA SER A 93 -9.62 20.69 3.83
C SER A 93 -9.93 21.14 2.39
N ASP A 94 -9.62 20.31 1.40
CA ASP A 94 -9.91 20.52 -0.02
C ASP A 94 -11.31 19.99 -0.43
N GLY A 95 -12.10 19.51 0.53
CA GLY A 95 -13.43 18.94 0.31
C GLY A 95 -13.42 17.48 -0.12
N THR A 96 -12.26 16.84 -0.25
CA THR A 96 -12.19 15.40 -0.54
C THR A 96 -12.62 14.58 0.69
N LEU A 97 -13.31 13.47 0.42
CA LEU A 97 -13.75 12.52 1.44
C LEU A 97 -12.96 11.23 1.28
N VAL A 98 -12.16 10.88 2.29
CA VAL A 98 -11.43 9.61 2.33
C VAL A 98 -12.16 8.67 3.27
N GLN A 99 -12.76 7.62 2.72
CA GLN A 99 -13.47 6.63 3.52
C GLN A 99 -12.48 5.71 4.24
N LYS A 100 -12.59 5.59 5.57
CA LYS A 100 -11.86 4.60 6.35
C LYS A 100 -12.51 3.23 6.09
N ARG A 101 -11.93 2.44 5.19
CA ARG A 101 -12.42 1.09 4.93
C ARG A 101 -12.00 0.14 6.05
N ALA A 102 -12.98 -0.45 6.73
CA ALA A 102 -12.76 -1.68 7.48
C ALA A 102 -12.24 -2.77 6.54
N LYS A 103 -11.34 -3.63 7.02
CA LYS A 103 -10.81 -4.75 6.23
C LYS A 103 -11.97 -5.66 5.81
N ARG A 104 -12.33 -5.61 4.52
CA ARG A 104 -13.37 -6.45 3.90
C ARG A 104 -12.71 -7.33 2.85
N HIS A 105 -13.29 -8.50 2.62
CA HIS A 105 -12.92 -9.33 1.48
C HIS A 105 -13.34 -8.61 0.19
N LEU A 106 -12.44 -8.52 -0.78
CA LEU A 106 -12.75 -8.07 -2.12
C LEU A 106 -12.88 -9.31 -3.01
N ILE A 107 -14.07 -9.56 -3.54
CA ILE A 107 -14.35 -10.80 -4.28
C ILE A 107 -14.69 -10.42 -5.72
N GLY A 108 -13.91 -10.95 -6.66
CA GLY A 108 -14.16 -10.86 -8.10
C GLY A 108 -14.42 -12.25 -8.68
N GLU A 109 -14.80 -12.30 -9.95
CA GLU A 109 -15.19 -13.54 -10.64
C GLU A 109 -14.08 -14.62 -10.64
N SER A 110 -12.82 -14.19 -10.73
CA SER A 110 -11.67 -15.11 -10.82
C SER A 110 -10.90 -15.27 -9.51
N GLY A 111 -11.22 -14.52 -8.46
CA GLY A 111 -10.50 -14.60 -7.20
C GLY A 111 -10.98 -13.64 -6.13
N ALA A 112 -10.44 -13.79 -4.93
CA ALA A 112 -10.70 -12.92 -3.81
C ALA A 112 -9.42 -12.44 -3.14
N VAL A 113 -9.42 -11.18 -2.69
CA VAL A 113 -8.45 -10.64 -1.74
C VAL A 113 -9.12 -10.65 -0.38
N LEU A 114 -8.64 -11.49 0.53
CA LEU A 114 -9.19 -11.57 1.87
C LEU A 114 -8.79 -10.34 2.70
N SER A 115 -9.56 -10.08 3.76
CA SER A 115 -9.34 -9.00 4.72
C SER A 115 -7.97 -9.06 5.41
N ASP A 116 -7.34 -10.24 5.47
CA ASP A 116 -5.99 -10.46 5.99
C ASP A 116 -4.87 -10.28 4.93
N GLY A 117 -5.25 -9.98 3.68
CA GLY A 117 -4.34 -9.82 2.54
C GLY A 117 -4.09 -11.10 1.76
N THR A 118 -4.68 -12.24 2.15
CA THR A 118 -4.53 -13.50 1.42
C THR A 118 -5.18 -13.39 0.04
N LEU A 119 -4.44 -13.79 -1.00
CA LEU A 119 -4.96 -13.91 -2.36
C LEU A 119 -5.50 -15.32 -2.57
N VAL A 120 -6.74 -15.40 -3.06
CA VAL A 120 -7.41 -16.65 -3.41
C VAL A 120 -7.74 -16.59 -4.90
N GLN A 121 -7.30 -17.59 -5.66
CA GLN A 121 -7.70 -17.77 -7.04
C GLN A 121 -8.79 -18.84 -7.11
N PHE A 122 -9.86 -18.54 -7.85
CA PHE A 122 -10.90 -19.50 -8.14
C PHE A 122 -10.54 -20.27 -9.41
N ASN A 123 -10.64 -21.60 -9.35
CA ASN A 123 -10.27 -22.48 -10.46
C ASN A 123 -11.35 -22.58 -11.55
N HIS A 124 -12.54 -22.00 -11.34
CA HIS A 124 -13.67 -22.11 -12.25
C HIS A 124 -14.32 -20.75 -12.50
N GLY A 125 -14.68 -20.48 -13.76
CA GLY A 125 -15.35 -19.27 -14.21
C GLY A 125 -16.81 -19.24 -13.79
N VAL A 126 -17.06 -19.05 -12.50
CA VAL A 126 -18.40 -18.89 -11.96
C VAL A 126 -18.73 -17.40 -11.96
N SER A 127 -19.89 -17.02 -12.51
CA SER A 127 -20.36 -15.63 -12.40
C SER A 127 -20.70 -15.33 -10.94
N ALA A 128 -19.98 -14.38 -10.33
CA ALA A 128 -20.17 -13.88 -8.97
C ALA A 128 -19.98 -14.91 -7.82
N PRO A 129 -18.74 -15.39 -7.59
CA PRO A 129 -18.42 -16.14 -6.39
C PRO A 129 -18.64 -15.27 -5.15
N HIS A 130 -19.26 -15.86 -4.13
CA HIS A 130 -19.48 -15.29 -2.81
C HIS A 130 -19.23 -16.32 -1.72
N ILE A 131 -19.11 -15.84 -0.48
CA ILE A 131 -18.89 -16.65 0.71
C ILE A 131 -20.23 -17.29 1.11
N ILE A 132 -20.26 -18.61 1.22
CA ILE A 132 -21.39 -19.35 1.81
C ILE A 132 -21.27 -19.33 3.34
N LEU A 133 -20.07 -19.65 3.85
CA LEU A 133 -19.81 -19.73 5.29
C LEU A 133 -18.39 -19.27 5.59
N GLU A 134 -18.26 -18.37 6.55
CA GLU A 134 -16.98 -17.93 7.10
C GLU A 134 -16.83 -18.40 8.54
N GLY A 135 -15.96 -19.39 8.74
CA GLY A 135 -15.62 -19.91 10.06
C GLY A 135 -14.27 -19.39 10.57
N PRO A 136 -13.91 -19.73 11.83
CA PRO A 136 -12.61 -19.39 12.40
C PRO A 136 -11.43 -19.97 11.62
N SER A 137 -11.59 -21.17 11.05
CA SER A 137 -10.53 -21.93 10.40
C SER A 137 -10.53 -21.84 8.87
N GLY A 138 -11.57 -21.30 8.26
CA GLY A 138 -11.69 -21.31 6.80
C GLY A 138 -12.95 -20.66 6.26
N ILE A 139 -12.98 -20.55 4.94
CA ILE A 139 -14.05 -19.94 4.15
C ILE A 139 -14.53 -20.98 3.15
N LEU A 140 -15.84 -21.26 3.16
CA LEU A 140 -16.52 -22.04 2.13
C LEU A 140 -17.06 -21.08 1.07
N TRP A 141 -16.63 -21.28 -0.17
CA TRP A 141 -17.07 -20.50 -1.32
C TRP A 141 -18.27 -21.16 -2.00
N SER A 142 -19.10 -20.35 -2.64
CA SER A 142 -20.20 -20.80 -3.52
C SER A 142 -19.75 -21.65 -4.71
N THR A 143 -18.46 -21.59 -5.05
CA THR A 143 -17.84 -22.44 -6.05
C THR A 143 -17.60 -23.88 -5.57
N GLY A 144 -17.85 -24.18 -4.28
CA GLY A 144 -17.50 -25.44 -3.63
C GLY A 144 -16.04 -25.51 -3.15
N GLN A 145 -15.22 -24.50 -3.45
CA GLN A 145 -13.85 -24.40 -2.96
C GLN A 145 -13.82 -24.10 -1.46
N LEU A 146 -12.84 -24.65 -0.75
CA LEU A 146 -12.55 -24.33 0.65
C LEU A 146 -11.21 -23.61 0.73
N THR A 147 -11.19 -22.41 1.32
CA THR A 147 -9.93 -21.72 1.66
C THR A 147 -9.69 -21.83 3.16
N GLN A 148 -8.59 -22.45 3.56
CA GLN A 148 -8.19 -22.50 4.95
C GLN A 148 -7.58 -21.17 5.39
N LYS A 149 -8.09 -20.61 6.49
CA LYS A 149 -7.48 -19.45 7.14
C LYS A 149 -6.27 -19.93 7.93
N ARG A 150 -5.09 -19.47 7.55
CA ARG A 150 -3.86 -19.80 8.29
C ARG A 150 -3.77 -18.90 9.51
N ALA A 151 -3.97 -19.47 10.70
CA ALA A 151 -3.62 -18.78 11.93
C ALA A 151 -2.11 -18.54 11.97
N LYS A 152 -1.69 -17.30 12.26
CA LYS A 152 -0.30 -16.96 12.55
C LYS A 152 0.12 -17.74 13.80
N ARG A 153 0.84 -18.84 13.60
CA ARG A 153 1.42 -19.66 14.66
C ARG A 153 2.92 -19.49 14.62
N SER A 154 3.57 -19.47 15.78
CA SER A 154 5.02 -19.53 15.83
C SER A 154 5.49 -20.87 15.27
N LEU A 155 6.45 -20.84 14.35
CA LEU A 155 7.10 -22.04 13.82
C LEU A 155 8.39 -22.25 14.60
N ILE A 156 8.46 -23.30 15.41
CA ILE A 156 9.63 -23.62 16.22
C ILE A 156 10.42 -24.72 15.50
N GLY A 157 11.63 -24.40 15.08
CA GLY A 157 12.60 -25.33 14.51
C GLY A 157 13.75 -25.62 15.49
N PRO A 158 14.68 -26.53 15.13
CA PRO A 158 15.81 -26.90 16.00
C PRO A 158 16.78 -25.76 16.30
N SER A 159 16.85 -24.78 15.41
CA SER A 159 17.83 -23.68 15.44
C SER A 159 17.20 -22.32 15.74
N GLY A 160 15.88 -22.23 15.86
CA GLY A 160 15.20 -20.97 16.11
C GLY A 160 13.70 -21.06 16.02
N MET A 161 13.04 -19.92 16.19
CA MET A 161 11.60 -19.76 16.13
C MET A 161 11.24 -18.59 15.22
N LEU A 162 10.30 -18.80 14.31
CA LEU A 162 9.60 -17.69 13.66
C LEU A 162 8.39 -17.34 14.53
N LEU A 163 8.33 -16.12 15.06
CA LEU A 163 7.20 -15.65 15.85
C LEU A 163 5.96 -15.40 14.97
N ALA A 164 4.78 -15.32 15.59
CA ALA A 164 3.52 -15.05 14.89
C ALA A 164 3.50 -13.69 14.14
N ASP A 165 4.31 -12.74 14.58
CA ASP A 165 4.50 -11.45 13.91
C ASP A 165 5.48 -11.51 12.71
N GLY A 166 6.12 -12.66 12.48
CA GLY A 166 7.10 -12.90 11.42
C GLY A 166 8.55 -12.67 11.86
N THR A 167 8.79 -12.28 13.12
CA THR A 167 10.14 -12.04 13.63
C THR A 167 10.91 -13.36 13.78
N PRO A 168 12.08 -13.52 13.15
CA PRO A 168 12.96 -14.67 13.38
C PRO A 168 13.75 -14.48 14.68
N VAL A 169 13.67 -15.47 15.57
CA VAL A 169 14.49 -15.58 16.78
C VAL A 169 15.40 -16.78 16.62
N GLN A 170 16.71 -16.56 16.55
CA GLN A 170 17.70 -17.64 16.45
C GLN A 170 18.11 -18.08 17.85
N PHE A 171 18.11 -19.39 18.08
CA PHE A 171 18.61 -19.93 19.34
C PHE A 171 20.13 -19.81 19.40
N THR A 172 20.64 -19.55 20.60
CA THR A 172 22.09 -19.62 20.84
C THR A 172 22.57 -21.07 20.67
N GLN A 173 23.86 -21.25 20.39
CA GLN A 173 24.43 -22.59 20.18
C GLN A 173 24.24 -23.50 21.41
N ALA A 174 24.34 -22.94 22.61
CA ALA A 174 24.08 -23.65 23.86
C ALA A 174 22.62 -24.11 23.98
N GLU A 175 21.68 -23.23 23.63
CA GLU A 175 20.24 -23.54 23.71
C GLU A 175 19.81 -24.55 22.63
N SER A 176 20.40 -24.47 21.43
CA SER A 176 20.19 -25.45 20.37
C SER A 176 20.70 -26.85 20.78
N GLN A 177 21.85 -26.94 21.44
CA GLN A 177 22.37 -28.21 21.97
C GLN A 177 21.49 -28.81 23.08
N LEU A 178 20.88 -27.97 23.93
CA LEU A 178 19.95 -28.44 24.95
C LEU A 178 18.62 -28.90 24.31
N ARG A 179 18.11 -28.16 23.32
CA ARG A 179 16.90 -28.55 22.57
C ARG A 179 17.08 -29.80 21.72
N ALA A 180 18.30 -30.10 21.26
CA ALA A 180 18.61 -31.34 20.53
C ALA A 180 18.44 -32.61 21.38
N LYS A 181 18.40 -32.50 22.72
CA LYS A 181 18.13 -33.62 23.63
C LYS A 181 16.63 -33.92 23.81
N LEU A 182 15.75 -33.08 23.24
CA LEU A 182 14.30 -33.23 23.28
C LEU A 182 13.79 -33.83 21.96
N THR A 183 12.67 -34.55 22.01
CA THR A 183 11.97 -34.92 20.78
C THR A 183 11.40 -33.67 20.08
N PRO A 184 11.11 -33.72 18.76
CA PRO A 184 10.50 -32.59 18.05
C PRO A 184 9.21 -32.09 18.72
N ASP A 185 8.37 -33.02 19.19
CA ASP A 185 7.13 -32.70 19.89
C ASP A 185 7.40 -32.02 21.24
N GLN A 186 8.37 -32.49 22.01
CA GLN A 186 8.75 -31.85 23.28
C GLN A 186 9.36 -30.47 23.06
N SER A 187 10.20 -30.30 22.04
CA SER A 187 10.85 -29.03 21.70
C SER A 187 9.84 -27.98 21.23
N SER A 188 8.84 -28.38 20.43
CA SER A 188 7.77 -27.48 19.97
C SER A 188 6.85 -27.00 21.09
N ARG A 189 6.85 -27.72 22.23
CA ARG A 189 6.05 -27.38 23.42
C ARG A 189 6.89 -26.85 24.58
N ALA A 190 8.20 -26.76 24.45
CA ALA A 190 9.09 -26.32 25.51
C ALA A 190 9.06 -24.78 25.64
N ILE A 191 8.65 -24.30 26.82
CA ILE A 191 8.65 -22.86 27.18
C ILE A 191 10.05 -22.46 27.66
N VAL A 192 10.62 -23.24 28.58
CA VAL A 192 11.96 -22.99 29.16
C VAL A 192 12.79 -24.24 29.00
N VAL A 193 14.00 -24.09 28.49
CA VAL A 193 14.99 -25.18 28.36
C VAL A 193 16.21 -24.81 29.19
N GLY A 194 16.50 -25.62 30.20
CA GLY A 194 17.66 -25.47 31.08
C GLY A 194 18.64 -26.62 30.92
N PRO A 195 19.80 -26.58 31.63
CA PRO A 195 20.84 -27.61 31.53
C PRO A 195 20.38 -29.02 31.89
N SER A 196 19.35 -29.13 32.74
CA SER A 196 18.88 -30.40 33.32
C SER A 196 17.53 -30.88 32.77
N GLY A 197 16.87 -30.10 31.91
CA GLY A 197 15.55 -30.43 31.39
C GLY A 197 14.80 -29.26 30.77
N ALA A 198 13.52 -29.47 30.46
CA ALA A 198 12.64 -28.46 29.89
C ALA A 198 11.23 -28.51 30.50
N VAL A 199 10.62 -27.33 30.65
CA VAL A 199 9.21 -27.22 31.07
C VAL A 199 8.35 -27.02 29.82
N THR A 200 7.34 -27.88 29.66
CA THR A 200 6.42 -27.85 28.53
C THR A 200 5.22 -26.93 28.79
N LEU A 201 4.49 -26.57 27.74
CA LEU A 201 3.26 -25.78 27.78
C LEU A 201 2.17 -26.35 28.68
N ASP A 202 2.18 -27.66 28.93
CA ASP A 202 1.23 -28.33 29.81
C ASP A 202 1.66 -28.30 31.29
N GLY A 203 2.81 -27.70 31.60
CA GLY A 203 3.41 -27.72 32.94
C GLY A 203 4.19 -28.99 33.25
N ASN A 204 4.32 -29.94 32.31
CA ASN A 204 5.15 -31.13 32.51
C ASN A 204 6.63 -30.79 32.42
N ASN A 205 7.42 -31.37 33.32
CA ASN A 205 8.88 -31.22 33.35
C ASN A 205 9.53 -32.44 32.70
N VAL A 206 10.30 -32.23 31.63
CA VAL A 206 11.05 -33.26 30.92
C VAL A 206 12.50 -33.17 31.36
N GLN A 207 12.97 -34.16 32.11
CA GLN A 207 14.34 -34.19 32.61
C GLN A 207 15.27 -34.87 31.59
N PHE A 208 16.47 -34.32 31.41
CA PHE A 208 17.49 -34.99 30.60
C PHE A 208 18.05 -36.18 31.37
N ALA A 209 18.31 -37.28 30.66
CA ALA A 209 18.99 -38.43 31.25
C ALA A 209 20.33 -37.99 31.84
N ALA A 210 20.59 -38.39 33.08
CA ALA A 210 21.91 -38.21 33.68
C ALA A 210 22.95 -38.94 32.81
N PRO A 211 24.15 -38.37 32.62
CA PRO A 211 25.23 -39.10 31.98
C PRO A 211 25.43 -40.42 32.74
N ALA A 212 25.52 -41.53 32.01
CA ALA A 212 25.73 -42.85 32.60
C ALA A 212 26.92 -42.75 33.56
N ALA A 213 26.70 -43.10 34.83
CA ALA A 213 27.76 -43.11 35.83
C ALA A 213 28.89 -43.98 35.29
N ALA A 214 30.11 -43.44 35.26
CA ALA A 214 31.28 -44.22 34.89
C ALA A 214 31.35 -45.40 35.86
N THR A 215 31.12 -46.61 35.35
CA THR A 215 31.32 -47.84 36.11
C THR A 215 32.81 -47.92 36.42
N VAL A 216 33.20 -47.48 37.62
CA VAL A 216 34.51 -47.80 38.18
C VAL A 216 34.48 -49.30 38.44
N LEU A 217 35.11 -50.06 37.56
CA LEU A 217 35.39 -51.47 37.78
C LEU A 217 36.35 -51.52 38.97
N LEU A 218 35.81 -51.73 40.17
CA LEU A 218 36.61 -52.11 41.32
C LEU A 218 37.02 -53.57 41.07
N ASP A 219 38.19 -53.76 40.45
CA ASP A 219 38.86 -55.05 40.52
C ASP A 219 39.06 -55.37 42.01
N GLY A 220 38.38 -56.42 42.46
CA GLY A 220 38.41 -56.92 43.82
C GLY A 220 39.78 -57.51 44.21
N PRO A 221 39.90 -57.92 45.49
CA PRO A 221 41.11 -57.87 46.31
C PRO A 221 42.33 -58.64 45.81
#